data_AF-A0A8J7NQZ1-F1
#
_entry.id   AF-A0A8J7NQZ1-F1
#
_cell.length_a   1.000
_cell.length_b   1.000
_cell.length_c   1.000
_cell.angle_alpha   90.00
_cell.angle_beta   90.00
_cell.angle_gamma   90.00
#
_symmetry.space_group_name_H-M   'P 1'
#
loop_
_entity.id
_entity.type
_entity.pdbx_description
1 polymer ?
#
loop_
_entity_poly.entity_id
_entity_poly.type
_entity_poly.pdbx_seq_one_letter_code
_entity_poly.pdbx_strand_id
1 'polypeptide(L)'
;MFVIGIIGCCATLRESRIGLGFFLIIILLIFAAEVAAFVLGVIYRGRVNRDIEKSMAEVFQKYDGKNSESRAVDYLQQQLQCCGVKNYSDWNNTQWFHTSGNGSVPQSCCKSAFANCTGQPGFINTEGCETKLEHVLQEVLSYAMLVILGFAIIKVTFIVLFNRYYKEHGSIR
;
A
#
# COMPACT_ATOMS: atom_id res chain seq x y z
N MET A 1 -7.67 13.33 -9.83
CA MET A 1 -9.10 13.26 -9.43
C MET A 1 -9.84 14.57 -9.62
N PHE A 2 -9.30 15.73 -9.20
CA PHE A 2 -9.98 17.03 -9.33
C PHE A 2 -10.40 17.41 -10.77
N VAL A 3 -9.49 17.34 -11.75
CA VAL A 3 -9.76 17.69 -13.15
C VAL A 3 -10.81 16.76 -13.77
N ILE A 4 -10.71 15.45 -13.50
CA ILE A 4 -11.67 14.45 -13.99
C ILE A 4 -13.06 14.69 -13.39
N GLY A 5 -13.12 15.11 -12.13
CA GLY A 5 -14.36 15.49 -11.46
C GLY A 5 -15.03 16.72 -12.07
N ILE A 6 -14.26 17.75 -12.42
CA ILE A 6 -14.79 18.94 -13.12
C ILE A 6 -15.32 18.55 -14.50
N ILE A 7 -14.58 17.75 -15.26
CA ILE A 7 -15.01 17.28 -16.58
C ILE A 7 -16.31 16.47 -16.44
N GLY A 8 -16.40 15.56 -15.47
CA GLY A 8 -17.62 14.79 -15.21
C GLY A 8 -18.81 15.67 -14.82
N CYS A 9 -18.59 16.65 -13.93
CA CYS A 9 -19.62 17.59 -13.50
C CYS A 9 -20.12 18.46 -14.67
N CYS A 10 -19.20 19.07 -15.43
CA CYS A 10 -19.55 19.91 -16.59
C CYS A 10 -20.21 19.10 -17.72
N ALA A 11 -19.77 17.86 -17.96
CA ALA A 11 -20.39 16.97 -18.97
C ALA A 11 -21.84 16.64 -18.62
N THR A 12 -22.11 16.42 -17.33
CA THR A 12 -23.46 16.14 -16.80
C THR A 12 -24.33 17.40 -16.86
N LEU A 13 -23.84 18.54 -16.36
CA LEU A 13 -24.60 19.81 -16.33
C LEU A 13 -24.95 20.35 -17.72
N ARG A 14 -24.11 20.09 -18.73
CA ARG A 14 -24.36 20.51 -20.11
C ARG A 14 -25.16 19.50 -20.93
N GLU A 15 -25.61 18.39 -20.32
CA GLU A 15 -26.26 17.24 -20.99
C GLU A 15 -25.55 16.82 -22.28
N SER A 16 -24.21 16.96 -22.31
CA SER A 16 -23.44 16.78 -23.53
C SER A 16 -23.22 15.30 -23.77
N ARG A 17 -23.94 14.76 -24.74
CA ARG A 17 -23.82 13.40 -25.27
C ARG A 17 -22.37 12.97 -25.54
N ILE A 18 -21.57 13.87 -26.12
CA ILE A 18 -20.16 13.62 -26.44
C ILE A 18 -19.29 13.67 -25.18
N GLY A 19 -19.51 14.65 -24.30
CA GLY A 19 -18.75 14.79 -23.05
C GLY A 19 -18.95 13.61 -22.10
N LEU A 20 -20.18 13.11 -21.99
CA LEU A 20 -20.51 11.97 -21.15
C LEU A 20 -19.90 10.66 -21.70
N GLY A 21 -19.86 10.49 -23.02
CA GLY A 21 -19.15 9.38 -23.66
C GLY A 21 -17.62 9.43 -23.45
N PHE A 22 -17.01 10.61 -23.53
CA PHE A 22 -15.59 10.79 -23.25
C PHE A 22 -15.24 10.44 -21.78
N PHE A 23 -16.08 10.88 -20.85
CA PHE A 23 -15.94 10.56 -19.43
C PHE A 23 -16.02 9.04 -19.19
N LEU A 24 -16.96 8.35 -19.84
CA LEU A 24 -17.05 6.89 -19.80
C LEU A 24 -15.77 6.19 -20.27
N ILE A 25 -15.20 6.64 -21.40
CA ILE A 25 -13.95 6.07 -21.94
C ILE A 25 -12.81 6.24 -20.94
N ILE A 26 -12.66 7.42 -20.33
CA ILE A 26 -11.62 7.68 -19.32
C ILE A 26 -11.78 6.72 -18.13
N ILE A 27 -12.99 6.55 -17.62
CA ILE A 27 -13.25 5.66 -16.48
C ILE A 27 -12.99 4.19 -16.84
N LEU A 28 -13.29 3.76 -18.08
CA LEU A 28 -12.95 2.42 -18.57
C LEU A 28 -11.43 2.19 -18.66
N LEU A 29 -10.67 3.18 -19.14
CA LEU A 29 -9.21 3.10 -19.19
C LEU A 29 -8.60 2.99 -17.78
N ILE A 30 -9.14 3.76 -16.81
CA ILE A 30 -8.73 3.65 -15.41
C ILE A 30 -9.05 2.24 -14.88
N PHE A 31 -10.19 1.66 -15.25
CA PHE A 31 -10.50 0.26 -14.87
C PHE A 31 -9.43 -0.72 -15.33
N ALA A 32 -9.08 -0.60 -16.62
CA ALA A 32 -8.17 -1.54 -17.25
C ALA A 32 -6.79 -1.43 -16.59
N ALA A 33 -6.37 -0.21 -16.25
CA ALA A 33 -5.14 0.04 -15.51
C ALA A 33 -5.19 -0.57 -14.09
N GLU A 34 -6.30 -0.40 -13.35
CA GLU A 34 -6.47 -0.99 -12.01
C GLU A 34 -6.44 -2.53 -12.05
N VAL A 35 -7.17 -3.15 -12.97
CA VAL A 35 -7.17 -4.61 -13.15
C VAL A 35 -5.78 -5.11 -13.55
N ALA A 36 -5.11 -4.42 -14.48
CA ALA A 36 -3.75 -4.77 -14.88
C ALA A 36 -2.78 -4.68 -13.70
N ALA A 37 -2.83 -3.58 -12.92
CA ALA A 37 -2.00 -3.40 -11.73
C ALA A 37 -2.27 -4.50 -10.68
N PHE A 38 -3.53 -4.83 -10.44
CA PHE A 38 -3.91 -5.92 -9.52
C PHE A 38 -3.37 -7.28 -9.98
N VAL A 39 -3.57 -7.63 -11.25
CA VAL A 39 -3.09 -8.90 -11.83
C VAL A 39 -1.56 -8.98 -11.74
N LEU A 40 -0.86 -7.91 -12.12
CA LEU A 40 0.60 -7.85 -12.00
C LEU A 40 1.03 -7.98 -10.54
N GLY A 41 0.36 -7.31 -9.61
CA GLY A 41 0.64 -7.41 -8.17
C GLY A 41 0.51 -8.84 -7.64
N VAL A 42 -0.52 -9.58 -8.07
CA VAL A 42 -0.71 -10.99 -7.69
C VAL A 42 0.36 -11.88 -8.30
N ILE A 43 0.68 -11.73 -9.59
CA ILE A 43 1.69 -12.55 -10.29
C ILE A 43 3.09 -12.33 -9.69
N TYR A 44 3.47 -11.07 -9.46
CA TYR A 44 4.80 -10.72 -8.98
C TYR A 44 4.94 -10.76 -7.45
N ARG A 45 3.88 -11.06 -6.71
CA ARG A 45 3.87 -11.10 -5.24
C ARG A 45 5.04 -11.90 -4.66
N GLY A 46 5.28 -13.12 -5.16
CA GLY A 46 6.36 -13.97 -4.64
C GLY A 46 7.76 -13.41 -4.92
N ARG A 47 7.95 -12.64 -6.00
CA ARG A 47 9.20 -11.96 -6.29
C ARG A 47 9.37 -10.74 -5.38
N VAL A 48 8.32 -9.95 -5.23
CA VAL A 48 8.28 -8.79 -4.34
C VAL A 48 8.63 -9.18 -2.90
N ASN A 49 8.10 -10.29 -2.38
CA ASN A 49 8.44 -10.73 -1.02
C ASN A 49 9.94 -11.03 -0.85
N ARG A 50 10.56 -11.71 -1.82
CA ARG A 50 12.02 -11.97 -1.78
C ARG A 50 12.86 -10.71 -1.91
N ASP A 51 12.45 -9.80 -2.80
CA ASP A 51 13.14 -8.53 -2.99
C ASP A 51 13.01 -7.65 -1.73
N ILE A 52 11.87 -7.71 -1.04
CA ILE A 52 11.63 -7.06 0.26
C ILE A 52 12.56 -7.64 1.33
N GLU A 53 12.58 -8.97 1.53
CA GLU A 53 13.45 -9.61 2.52
C GLU A 53 14.91 -9.19 2.32
N LYS A 54 15.40 -9.28 1.08
CA LYS A 54 16.77 -8.91 0.74
C LYS A 54 17.05 -7.42 0.98
N SER A 55 16.17 -6.55 0.50
CA SER A 55 16.31 -5.10 0.66
C SER A 55 16.30 -4.69 2.13
N MET A 56 15.39 -5.28 2.92
CA MET A 56 15.33 -5.06 4.36
C MET A 56 16.60 -5.54 5.05
N ALA A 57 17.09 -6.73 4.72
CA ALA A 57 18.35 -7.24 5.28
C ALA A 57 19.53 -6.30 4.99
N GLU A 58 19.65 -5.79 3.76
CA GLU A 58 20.72 -4.85 3.38
C GLU A 58 20.63 -3.52 4.15
N VAL A 59 19.42 -2.97 4.29
CA VAL A 59 19.19 -1.69 5.00
C VAL A 59 19.42 -1.84 6.50
N PHE A 60 18.96 -2.94 7.11
CA PHE A 60 19.19 -3.23 8.54
C PHE A 60 20.67 -3.45 8.85
N GLN A 61 21.42 -4.07 7.94
CA GLN A 61 22.86 -4.27 8.10
C GLN A 61 23.66 -2.95 8.06
N LYS A 62 23.17 -1.95 7.33
CA LYS A 62 23.76 -0.61 7.24
C LYS A 62 23.28 0.36 8.32
N TYR A 63 22.42 -0.10 9.22
CA TYR A 63 21.90 0.75 10.29
C TYR A 63 23.04 1.32 11.13
N ASP A 64 23.04 2.64 11.33
CA ASP A 64 24.01 3.37 12.15
C ASP A 64 23.35 4.30 13.19
N GLY A 65 22.02 4.41 13.16
CA GLY A 65 21.22 5.26 14.04
C GLY A 65 21.29 6.76 13.73
N LYS A 66 21.93 7.18 12.64
CA LYS A 66 22.19 8.59 12.31
C LYS A 66 21.73 8.98 10.91
N ASN A 67 21.84 8.07 9.96
CA ASN A 67 21.59 8.35 8.54
C ASN A 67 20.09 8.22 8.16
N SER A 68 19.75 8.56 6.92
CA SER A 68 18.37 8.44 6.41
C SER A 68 17.87 6.99 6.34
N GLU A 69 18.75 6.03 6.06
CA GLU A 69 18.41 4.60 6.00
C GLU A 69 17.99 4.10 7.40
N SER A 70 18.69 4.51 8.44
CA SER A 70 18.36 4.20 9.84
C SER A 70 17.02 4.77 10.25
N ARG A 71 16.72 6.02 9.84
CA ARG A 71 15.38 6.61 10.07
C ARG A 71 14.27 5.83 9.36
N ALA A 72 14.54 5.26 8.19
CA ALA A 72 13.58 4.41 7.51
C ALA A 72 13.34 3.09 8.26
N VAL A 73 14.40 2.47 8.81
CA VAL A 73 14.28 1.30 9.69
C VAL A 73 13.46 1.63 10.94
N ASP A 74 13.78 2.73 11.61
CA ASP A 74 13.08 3.15 12.83
C ASP A 74 11.60 3.41 12.56
N TYR A 75 11.30 4.11 11.47
CA TYR A 75 9.93 4.35 11.03
C TYR A 75 9.19 3.04 10.73
N LEU A 76 9.82 2.12 10.00
CA LEU A 76 9.23 0.82 9.68
C LEU A 76 8.89 0.03 10.95
N GLN A 77 9.82 -0.04 11.91
CA GLN A 77 9.64 -0.75 13.18
C GLN A 77 8.51 -0.17 14.03
N GLN A 78 8.41 1.16 14.08
CA GLN A 78 7.35 1.84 14.82
C GLN A 78 5.98 1.69 14.15
N GLN A 79 5.91 1.82 12.81
CA GLN A 79 4.64 1.73 12.07
C GLN A 79 4.09 0.31 12.04
N LEU A 80 4.94 -0.68 11.80
CA LEU A 80 4.53 -2.08 11.71
C LEU A 80 4.56 -2.80 13.06
N GLN A 81 5.00 -2.12 14.11
CA GLN A 81 5.19 -2.69 15.46
C GLN A 81 5.97 -4.01 15.40
N CYS A 82 7.19 -3.95 14.85
CA CYS A 82 8.06 -5.09 14.61
C CYS A 82 9.50 -4.77 15.04
N CYS A 83 10.36 -5.78 15.10
CA CYS A 83 11.78 -5.62 15.38
C CYS A 83 12.61 -6.64 14.60
N GLY A 84 13.66 -6.18 13.93
CA GLY A 84 14.45 -7.00 13.00
C GLY A 84 13.72 -7.33 11.70
N VAL A 85 14.36 -8.12 10.84
CA VAL A 85 13.79 -8.50 9.54
C VAL A 85 12.81 -9.66 9.74
N LYS A 86 13.30 -10.78 10.29
CA LYS A 86 12.53 -11.97 10.65
C LYS A 86 12.16 -12.01 12.12
N ASN A 87 13.04 -11.51 12.98
CA ASN A 87 12.78 -11.35 14.41
C ASN A 87 13.78 -10.40 15.07
N TYR A 88 13.53 -10.04 16.33
CA TYR A 88 14.38 -9.10 17.07
C TYR A 88 15.85 -9.55 17.22
N SER A 89 16.13 -10.85 17.16
CA SER A 89 17.50 -11.38 17.31
C SER A 89 18.39 -11.11 16.09
N ASP A 90 17.80 -10.71 14.95
CA ASP A 90 18.56 -10.28 13.77
C ASP A 90 19.49 -9.11 14.08
N TRP A 91 19.15 -8.28 15.07
CA TRP A 91 20.02 -7.21 15.55
C TRP A 91 21.37 -7.72 16.05
N ASN A 92 21.44 -8.93 16.60
CA ASN A 92 22.71 -9.51 17.05
C ASN A 92 23.70 -9.74 15.90
N ASN A 93 23.23 -9.74 14.65
CA ASN A 93 24.05 -9.90 13.46
C ASN A 93 24.45 -8.57 12.82
N THR A 94 24.07 -7.42 13.38
CA THR A 94 24.42 -6.10 12.82
C THR A 94 25.62 -5.50 13.55
N GLN A 95 26.45 -4.75 12.81
CA GLN A 95 27.61 -4.08 13.40
C GLN A 95 27.20 -3.05 14.46
N TRP A 96 26.05 -2.39 14.27
CA TRP A 96 25.54 -1.40 15.21
C TRP A 96 25.30 -1.99 16.60
N PHE A 97 24.69 -3.18 16.69
CA PHE A 97 24.40 -3.83 17.97
C PHE A 97 25.64 -4.03 18.84
N HIS A 98 26.76 -4.45 18.22
CA HIS A 98 28.03 -4.69 18.91
C HIS A 98 28.82 -3.43 19.23
N THR A 99 28.63 -2.36 18.46
CA THR A 99 29.48 -1.15 18.57
C THR A 99 28.78 0.01 19.26
N SER A 100 27.60 0.40 18.78
CA SER A 100 26.91 1.62 19.20
C SER A 100 25.64 1.32 20.01
N GLY A 101 25.01 0.17 19.76
CA GLY A 101 23.82 -0.31 20.45
C GLY A 101 24.10 -0.93 21.81
N ASN A 102 25.37 -1.18 22.16
CA ASN A 102 25.79 -1.74 23.45
C ASN A 102 25.01 -3.01 23.84
N GLY A 103 24.81 -3.92 22.87
CA GLY A 103 24.05 -5.16 23.07
C GLY A 103 22.53 -4.97 23.25
N SER A 104 22.00 -3.79 22.93
CA SER A 104 20.57 -3.48 22.96
C SER A 104 20.03 -3.26 21.55
N VAL A 105 18.73 -3.45 21.37
CA VAL A 105 18.01 -3.12 20.12
C VAL A 105 17.73 -1.62 20.04
N PRO A 106 17.44 -1.06 18.85
CA PRO A 106 17.01 0.33 18.72
C PRO A 106 15.73 0.63 19.50
N GLN A 107 15.55 1.89 19.88
CA GLN A 107 14.35 2.33 20.62
C GLN A 107 13.06 2.20 19.81
N SER A 108 13.17 2.23 18.48
CA SER A 108 12.08 1.96 17.54
C SER A 108 11.52 0.54 17.64
N CYS A 109 12.27 -0.43 18.18
CA CYS A 109 11.77 -1.77 18.50
C CYS A 109 10.91 -1.84 19.78
N CYS A 110 10.98 -0.83 20.65
CA CYS A 110 10.23 -0.84 21.90
C CYS A 110 8.73 -0.72 21.62
N LYS A 111 7.92 -1.43 22.42
CA LYS A 111 6.48 -1.19 22.43
C LYS A 111 6.21 0.24 22.88
N SER A 112 5.19 0.89 22.31
CA SER A 112 4.87 2.30 22.57
C SER A 112 4.64 2.67 24.04
N ALA A 113 4.39 1.68 24.92
CA ALA A 113 4.27 1.86 26.36
C ALA A 113 5.60 2.08 27.09
N PHE A 114 6.76 1.84 26.44
CA PHE A 114 8.07 1.89 27.06
C PHE A 114 9.01 2.81 26.27
N ALA A 115 9.53 3.83 26.94
CA ALA A 115 10.44 4.80 26.33
C ALA A 115 11.89 4.28 26.20
N ASN A 116 12.27 3.31 27.03
CA ASN A 116 13.59 2.68 27.03
C ASN A 116 13.45 1.18 27.20
N CYS A 117 13.97 0.41 26.24
CA CYS A 117 14.04 -1.05 26.34
C CYS A 117 15.42 -1.56 25.88
N THR A 118 15.85 -2.70 26.44
CA THR A 118 17.19 -3.29 26.23
C THR A 118 17.12 -4.65 25.53
N GLY A 119 16.07 -4.91 24.75
CA GLY A 119 15.92 -6.18 24.01
C GLY A 119 15.23 -7.31 24.80
N GLN A 120 14.61 -6.99 25.93
CA GLN A 120 13.81 -7.94 26.70
C GLN A 120 12.44 -8.20 26.03
N PRO A 121 12.04 -9.47 25.76
CA PRO A 121 10.84 -9.82 25.00
C PRO A 121 9.51 -9.20 25.48
N GLY A 122 9.39 -8.89 26.77
CA GLY A 122 8.19 -8.24 27.32
C GLY A 122 7.98 -6.80 26.82
N PHE A 123 9.08 -6.09 26.54
CA PHE A 123 9.09 -4.65 26.27
C PHE A 123 9.29 -4.31 24.78
N ILE A 124 9.62 -5.29 23.95
CA ILE A 124 9.86 -5.12 22.50
C ILE A 124 8.80 -5.80 21.66
N ASN A 125 8.67 -5.36 20.42
CA ASN A 125 7.94 -6.10 19.40
C ASN A 125 8.82 -7.24 18.90
N THR A 126 8.49 -8.50 19.21
CA THR A 126 9.37 -9.65 18.89
C THR A 126 9.27 -10.14 17.45
N GLU A 127 8.16 -9.82 16.76
CA GLU A 127 7.91 -10.21 15.39
C GLU A 127 8.79 -9.44 14.39
N GLY A 128 9.20 -10.12 13.32
CA GLY A 128 9.93 -9.52 12.21
C GLY A 128 9.10 -8.59 11.36
N CYS A 129 9.74 -7.55 10.83
CA CYS A 129 9.11 -6.59 9.96
C CYS A 129 8.74 -7.15 8.59
N GLU A 130 9.45 -8.18 8.10
CA GLU A 130 9.12 -8.89 6.85
C GLU A 130 7.72 -9.50 6.93
N THR A 131 7.44 -10.29 7.96
CA THR A 131 6.14 -10.94 8.18
C THR A 131 5.01 -9.91 8.32
N LYS A 132 5.23 -8.84 9.11
CA LYS A 132 4.23 -7.78 9.25
C LYS A 132 3.95 -7.08 7.92
N LEU A 133 4.99 -6.80 7.14
CA LEU A 133 4.84 -6.17 5.83
C LEU A 133 4.11 -7.08 4.84
N GLU A 134 4.36 -8.38 4.87
CA GLU A 134 3.60 -9.35 4.07
C GLU A 134 2.11 -9.37 4.45
N HIS A 135 1.78 -9.28 5.75
CA HIS A 135 0.39 -9.18 6.21
C HIS A 135 -0.27 -7.89 5.71
N VAL A 136 0.40 -6.74 5.83
CA VAL A 136 -0.10 -5.47 5.30
C VAL A 136 -0.32 -5.57 3.79
N LEU A 137 0.60 -6.19 3.04
CA LEU A 137 0.43 -6.38 1.60
C LEU A 137 -0.80 -7.25 1.28
N GLN A 138 -1.05 -8.30 2.05
CA GLN A 138 -2.24 -9.15 1.89
C GLN A 138 -3.53 -8.37 2.16
N GLU A 139 -3.56 -7.54 3.19
CA GLU A 139 -4.70 -6.68 3.49
C GLU A 139 -4.94 -5.64 2.39
N VAL A 140 -3.87 -5.03 1.86
CA VAL A 140 -3.98 -4.10 0.74
C VAL A 140 -4.53 -4.79 -0.50
N LEU A 141 -4.06 -6.01 -0.81
CA LEU A 141 -4.57 -6.78 -1.94
C LEU A 141 -6.04 -7.19 -1.75
N SER A 142 -6.45 -7.58 -0.54
CA SER A 142 -7.83 -7.95 -0.26
C SER A 142 -8.76 -6.73 -0.35
N TYR A 143 -8.34 -5.59 0.20
CA TYR A 143 -9.06 -4.32 0.09
C TYR A 143 -9.17 -3.86 -1.38
N ALA A 144 -8.09 -3.96 -2.15
CA ALA A 144 -8.08 -3.62 -3.57
C ALA A 144 -9.11 -4.43 -4.37
N MET A 145 -9.28 -5.74 -4.07
CA MET A 145 -10.31 -6.56 -4.71
C MET A 145 -11.73 -6.01 -4.47
N LEU A 146 -12.04 -5.59 -3.24
CA LEU A 146 -13.34 -5.02 -2.90
C LEU A 146 -13.60 -3.71 -3.64
N VAL A 147 -12.59 -2.85 -3.73
CA VAL A 147 -12.68 -1.59 -4.48
C VAL A 147 -12.92 -1.84 -5.97
N ILE A 148 -12.19 -2.78 -6.57
CA ILE A 148 -12.35 -3.14 -7.99
C ILE A 148 -13.76 -3.68 -8.26
N LEU A 149 -14.28 -4.56 -7.39
CA LEU A 149 -15.64 -5.08 -7.50
C LEU A 149 -16.70 -3.97 -7.38
N GLY A 150 -16.57 -3.10 -6.37
CA GLY A 150 -17.50 -1.97 -6.20
C GLY A 150 -17.48 -1.02 -7.40
N PHE A 151 -16.29 -0.71 -7.91
CA PHE A 151 -16.15 0.16 -9.07
C PHE A 151 -16.70 -0.47 -10.35
N ALA A 152 -16.55 -1.80 -10.52
CA ALA A 152 -17.17 -2.54 -11.62
C ALA A 152 -18.70 -2.46 -11.57
N ILE A 153 -19.32 -2.63 -10.40
CA ILE A 153 -20.78 -2.52 -10.23
C ILE A 153 -21.27 -1.11 -10.57
N ILE A 154 -20.58 -0.07 -10.09
CA ILE A 154 -20.92 1.33 -10.38
C ILE A 154 -20.84 1.60 -11.88
N LYS A 155 -19.79 1.13 -12.55
CA LYS A 155 -19.61 1.27 -14.01
C LYS A 155 -20.71 0.59 -14.79
N VAL A 156 -21.04 -0.65 -14.46
CA VAL A 156 -22.09 -1.41 -15.14
C VAL A 156 -23.43 -0.71 -14.97
N THR A 157 -23.75 -0.28 -13.75
CA THR A 157 -24.99 0.47 -13.46
C THR A 157 -25.05 1.76 -14.28
N PHE A 158 -23.95 2.52 -14.33
CA PHE A 158 -23.87 3.75 -15.11
C PHE A 158 -24.06 3.48 -16.61
N ILE A 159 -23.44 2.44 -17.17
CA ILE A 159 -23.60 2.07 -18.58
C ILE A 159 -25.06 1.69 -18.89
N VAL A 160 -25.72 0.94 -18.01
CA VAL A 160 -27.14 0.57 -18.18
C VAL A 160 -28.04 1.81 -18.15
N LEU A 161 -27.83 2.70 -17.18
CA LEU A 161 -28.59 3.95 -17.07
C LEU A 161 -28.34 4.86 -18.26
N PHE A 162 -27.08 4.99 -18.70
CA PHE A 162 -26.70 5.77 -19.87
C PHE A 162 -27.37 5.24 -21.15
N ASN A 163 -27.39 3.92 -21.35
CA ASN A 163 -28.06 3.29 -22.48
C ASN A 163 -29.58 3.49 -22.44
N ARG A 164 -30.21 3.41 -21.26
CA ARG A 164 -31.64 3.71 -21.09
C ARG A 164 -31.96 5.16 -21.40
N TYR A 165 -31.17 6.10 -20.86
CA TYR A 165 -31.31 7.52 -21.12
C TYR A 165 -31.18 7.85 -22.62
N TYR A 166 -30.19 7.24 -23.30
CA TYR A 166 -30.04 7.39 -24.74
C TYR A 166 -31.21 6.79 -25.53
N LYS A 167 -31.80 5.68 -25.08
CA LYS A 167 -32.97 5.09 -25.73
C LYS A 167 -34.21 5.97 -25.58
N GLU A 168 -34.44 6.53 -24.39
CA GLU A 168 -35.61 7.37 -24.11
C GLU A 168 -35.51 8.77 -24.73
N HIS A 169 -34.33 9.40 -24.77
CA HIS A 169 -34.15 10.77 -25.30
C HIS A 169 -33.46 10.82 -26.68
N GLY A 170 -32.96 9.69 -27.18
CA GLY A 170 -32.50 9.54 -28.56
C GLY A 170 -33.63 9.24 -29.55
N SER A 171 -34.82 8.87 -29.08
CA SER A 171 -36.00 8.63 -29.92
C SER A 171 -36.81 9.89 -30.24
N ILE A 172 -36.40 11.08 -29.75
CA ILE A 172 -37.03 12.37 -30.04
C ILE A 172 -35.99 13.31 -30.66
N ARG A 173 -35.43 12.93 -31.80
CA ARG A 173 -34.96 13.84 -32.84
C ARG A 173 -34.85 13.10 -34.17
#